data_AF-A0A6A3H7D0-F1
#
_entry.id   AF-A0A6A3H7D0-F1
#
_cell.length_a   1.000
_cell.length_b   1.000
_cell.length_c   1.000
_cell.angle_alpha   90.00
_cell.angle_beta   90.00
_cell.angle_gamma   90.00
#
_symmetry.space_group_name_H-M   'P 1'
#
loop_
_entity.id
_entity.type
_entity.pdbx_description
1 polymer ?
#
loop_
_entity_poly.entity_id
_entity_poly.type
_entity_poly.pdbx_seq_one_letter_code
_entity_poly.pdbx_strand_id
1 'polypeptide(L)'
;MAASTCSCNSTLRPCIFFHGLGNENDEPELQDSSRHFGWDKIQGHAPCCTVIKYAALNTVDYAWTNSSLQEKVCKHTLSMSDTSDLSSRTIEDTIVVTHSMGGLMLAGALANKECKLGKSSTWVALSPPMTGSMSSDYLMDFCNGEVRNLMTDLLFNGRCPTSKATQSCVYKKEKYSDEKRDTAYDAGQEAYRKHVFAAMCSSSYVGNISKYQAKYMMGGRIIPTSRPRTTGSSSFTVARADFRQISLDERTGINSTSAS
;
A
#
# COMPACT_ATOMS: atom_id res chain seq x y z
N MET A 1 5.06 9.32 27.73
CA MET A 1 5.11 7.84 27.82
C MET A 1 6.50 7.41 27.40
N ALA A 2 7.21 6.66 28.23
CA ALA A 2 8.51 6.10 27.84
C ALA A 2 8.29 5.16 26.65
N ALA A 3 9.06 5.32 25.56
CA ALA A 3 9.02 4.40 24.45
C ALA A 3 9.42 3.01 24.96
N SER A 4 8.56 2.01 24.82
CA SER A 4 8.97 0.62 24.99
C SER A 4 10.13 0.36 24.03
N THR A 5 11.31 0.01 24.55
CA THR A 5 12.47 -0.31 23.72
C THR A 5 12.25 -1.69 23.11
N CYS A 6 11.51 -1.74 22.01
CA CYS A 6 11.37 -2.96 21.22
C CYS A 6 12.73 -3.30 20.60
N SER A 7 13.30 -4.45 20.92
CA SER A 7 14.50 -4.99 20.26
C SER A 7 14.10 -5.85 19.06
N CYS A 8 14.99 -6.00 18.09
CA CYS A 8 14.79 -6.97 17.03
C CYS A 8 15.03 -8.39 17.55
N ASN A 9 14.07 -9.29 17.31
CA ASN A 9 14.19 -10.71 17.65
C ASN A 9 14.53 -11.57 16.40
N SER A 10 15.17 -10.96 15.41
CA SER A 10 15.54 -11.58 14.14
C SER A 10 16.89 -11.01 13.65
N THR A 11 17.43 -11.57 12.57
CA THR A 11 18.62 -11.03 11.91
C THR A 11 18.33 -9.62 11.37
N LEU A 12 19.20 -8.68 11.73
CA LEU A 12 19.15 -7.30 11.23
C LEU A 12 19.44 -7.29 9.73
N ARG A 13 18.61 -6.57 8.98
CA ARG A 13 18.68 -6.54 7.50
C ARG A 13 18.34 -5.16 6.96
N PRO A 14 18.82 -4.79 5.76
CA PRO A 14 18.30 -3.63 5.05
C PRO A 14 16.78 -3.75 4.84
N CYS A 15 16.08 -2.63 5.00
CA CYS A 15 14.65 -2.53 4.81
C CYS A 15 14.32 -1.61 3.64
N ILE A 16 13.43 -2.06 2.76
CA ILE A 16 12.90 -1.26 1.67
C ILE A 16 11.39 -1.12 1.78
N PHE A 17 10.92 0.11 1.62
CA PHE A 17 9.52 0.47 1.76
C PHE A 17 8.93 0.87 0.41
N PHE A 18 7.83 0.21 0.04
CA PHE A 18 7.01 0.55 -1.10
C PHE A 18 5.68 1.13 -0.62
N HIS A 19 5.43 2.37 -1.02
CA HIS A 19 4.09 2.96 -0.90
C HIS A 19 3.16 2.35 -1.98
N GLY A 20 1.92 2.84 -2.15
CA GLY A 20 1.00 2.30 -3.17
C GLY A 20 0.51 3.39 -4.13
N LEU A 21 -0.79 3.55 -4.36
CA LEU A 21 -1.36 4.63 -5.19
C LEU A 21 -0.88 6.03 -4.79
N GLY A 22 -0.79 6.92 -5.79
CA GLY A 22 -0.79 8.38 -5.59
C GLY A 22 0.56 9.08 -5.71
N ASN A 23 1.63 8.38 -6.08
CA ASN A 23 2.91 9.02 -6.39
C ASN A 23 3.06 9.18 -7.91
N GLU A 24 3.30 10.41 -8.35
CA GLU A 24 3.27 10.78 -9.77
C GLU A 24 4.57 10.42 -10.50
N ASN A 25 5.71 10.41 -9.81
CA ASN A 25 7.02 10.29 -10.46
C ASN A 25 7.81 9.10 -9.94
N ASP A 26 8.59 8.47 -10.82
CA ASP A 26 9.65 7.57 -10.39
C ASP A 26 10.85 8.41 -9.93
N GLU A 27 11.45 8.05 -8.80
CA GLU A 27 12.78 8.52 -8.46
C GLU A 27 13.82 7.48 -8.95
N PRO A 28 14.92 7.92 -9.61
CA PRO A 28 15.92 6.99 -10.12
C PRO A 28 16.66 6.25 -9.00
N GLU A 29 16.80 6.88 -7.84
CA GLU A 29 17.51 6.37 -6.68
C GLU A 29 16.57 6.07 -5.51
N LEU A 30 17.04 5.23 -4.59
CA LEU A 30 16.34 4.93 -3.35
C LEU A 30 16.41 6.12 -2.38
N GLN A 31 15.28 6.51 -1.84
CA GLN A 31 15.15 7.69 -0.99
C GLN A 31 15.43 7.34 0.48
N ASP A 32 15.97 8.29 1.24
CA ASP A 32 16.22 8.17 2.69
C ASP A 32 15.05 8.62 3.57
N SER A 33 14.09 9.33 2.97
CA SER A 33 12.87 9.75 3.65
C SER A 33 11.67 9.55 2.73
N SER A 34 10.50 9.32 3.33
CA SER A 34 9.26 9.30 2.59
C SER A 34 8.17 9.93 3.41
N ARG A 35 7.59 10.99 2.85
CA ARG A 35 6.39 11.61 3.39
C ARG A 35 5.26 10.61 3.59
N HIS A 36 5.14 9.61 2.69
CA HIS A 36 4.14 8.55 2.80
C HIS A 36 4.23 7.76 4.12
N PHE A 37 5.45 7.61 4.60
CA PHE A 37 5.78 6.84 5.78
C PHE A 37 6.12 7.71 7.00
N GLY A 38 5.74 8.99 6.98
CA GLY A 38 5.97 9.90 8.09
C GLY A 38 7.40 10.42 8.18
N TRP A 39 8.05 10.62 7.03
CA TRP A 39 9.43 11.12 6.87
C TRP A 39 10.47 10.18 7.48
N ASP A 40 11.24 10.66 8.44
CA ASP A 40 12.32 9.99 9.16
C ASP A 40 11.83 9.26 10.42
N LYS A 41 10.55 9.44 10.81
CA LYS A 41 10.01 8.89 12.07
C LYS A 41 10.13 7.38 12.19
N ILE A 42 10.14 6.62 11.09
CA ILE A 42 10.29 5.16 11.15
C ILE A 42 11.72 4.73 11.50
N GLN A 43 12.74 5.55 11.23
CA GLN A 43 14.14 5.18 11.46
C GLN A 43 14.43 4.81 12.92
N GLY A 44 13.73 5.43 13.89
CA GLY A 44 13.82 5.09 15.32
C GLY A 44 12.85 4.00 15.81
N HIS A 45 12.02 3.45 14.93
CA HIS A 45 10.91 2.56 15.29
C HIS A 45 10.86 1.24 14.50
N ALA A 46 11.91 0.94 13.71
CA ALA A 46 12.06 -0.32 13.00
C ALA A 46 13.35 -1.04 13.45
N PRO A 47 13.37 -1.64 14.66
CA PRO A 47 14.59 -2.14 15.27
C PRO A 47 15.28 -3.29 14.52
N CYS A 48 14.59 -3.92 13.56
CA CYS A 48 15.15 -4.97 12.70
C CYS A 48 15.82 -4.46 11.42
N CYS A 49 15.74 -3.16 11.15
CA CYS A 49 16.31 -2.56 9.96
C CYS A 49 17.72 -2.03 10.24
N THR A 50 18.73 -2.47 9.49
CA THR A 50 20.08 -1.85 9.53
C THR A 50 20.10 -0.50 8.82
N VAL A 51 19.35 -0.40 7.72
CA VAL A 51 19.11 0.81 6.95
C VAL A 51 17.67 0.78 6.45
N ILE A 52 17.07 1.96 6.29
CA ILE A 52 15.73 2.10 5.73
C ILE A 52 15.83 2.92 4.46
N LYS A 53 15.29 2.37 3.37
CA LYS A 53 15.18 3.04 2.08
C LYS A 53 13.74 3.00 1.59
N TYR A 54 13.37 3.97 0.77
CA TYR A 54 12.05 4.08 0.16
C TYR A 54 12.17 4.08 -1.35
N ALA A 55 11.38 3.24 -2.02
CA ALA A 55 11.23 3.28 -3.46
C ALA A 55 10.05 4.19 -3.82
N ALA A 56 10.35 5.30 -4.50
CA ALA A 56 9.34 6.21 -5.04
C ALA A 56 9.10 5.82 -6.51
N LEU A 57 7.98 5.12 -6.75
CA LEU A 57 7.58 4.66 -8.08
C LEU A 57 6.33 5.39 -8.56
N ASN A 58 6.21 5.61 -9.88
CA ASN A 58 4.99 6.16 -10.47
C ASN A 58 3.84 5.14 -10.31
N THR A 59 2.85 5.54 -9.55
CA THR A 59 1.68 4.76 -9.11
C THR A 59 0.40 5.58 -9.31
N VAL A 60 0.44 6.46 -10.30
CA VAL A 60 -0.70 7.16 -10.88
C VAL A 60 -0.91 6.60 -12.30
N ASP A 61 0.14 6.54 -13.09
CA ASP A 61 0.09 6.15 -14.50
C ASP A 61 0.26 4.65 -14.75
N TYR A 62 0.78 3.91 -13.77
CA TYR A 62 1.04 2.48 -13.89
C TYR A 62 0.15 1.65 -12.98
N ALA A 63 -0.53 0.68 -13.59
CA ALA A 63 -1.26 -0.36 -12.89
C ALA A 63 -0.31 -1.27 -12.11
N TRP A 64 -0.74 -1.84 -10.98
CA TRP A 64 0.07 -2.81 -10.23
C TRP A 64 0.41 -4.08 -11.03
N THR A 65 -0.38 -4.36 -12.08
CA THR A 65 -0.16 -5.46 -13.04
C THR A 65 0.80 -5.10 -14.18
N ASN A 66 1.34 -3.88 -14.22
CA ASN A 66 2.27 -3.46 -15.27
C ASN A 66 3.65 -4.11 -15.05
N SER A 67 4.20 -4.76 -16.08
CA SER A 67 5.48 -5.47 -16.01
C SER A 67 6.65 -4.53 -15.70
N SER A 68 6.73 -3.35 -16.33
CA SER A 68 7.79 -2.39 -16.05
C SER A 68 7.75 -1.87 -14.61
N LEU A 69 6.56 -1.69 -14.03
CA LEU A 69 6.42 -1.32 -12.61
C LEU A 69 6.90 -2.46 -11.70
N GLN A 70 6.54 -3.70 -12.01
CA GLN A 70 6.98 -4.89 -11.26
C GLN A 70 8.49 -5.12 -11.36
N GLU A 71 9.07 -4.91 -12.54
CA GLU A 71 10.51 -4.96 -12.76
C GLU A 71 11.23 -3.93 -11.90
N LYS A 72 10.72 -2.69 -11.82
CA LYS A 72 11.27 -1.65 -10.93
C LYS A 72 11.22 -2.07 -9.46
N VAL A 73 10.10 -2.65 -8.99
CA VAL A 73 10.00 -3.19 -7.63
C VAL A 73 11.10 -4.23 -7.37
N CYS A 74 11.28 -5.18 -8.29
CA CYS A 74 12.33 -6.18 -8.18
C CYS A 74 13.73 -5.57 -8.21
N LYS A 75 14.02 -4.66 -9.15
CA LYS A 75 15.32 -4.00 -9.28
C LYS A 75 15.70 -3.29 -7.98
N HIS A 76 14.80 -2.48 -7.43
CA HIS A 76 15.06 -1.76 -6.18
C HIS A 76 15.24 -2.72 -5.00
N THR A 77 14.44 -3.79 -4.93
CA THR A 77 14.55 -4.75 -3.84
C THR A 77 15.86 -5.56 -3.91
N LEU A 78 16.26 -5.99 -5.11
CA LEU A 78 17.55 -6.68 -5.35
C LEU A 78 18.75 -5.79 -4.99
N SER A 79 18.63 -4.48 -5.16
CA SER A 79 19.72 -3.53 -4.84
C SER A 79 19.92 -3.27 -3.34
N MET A 80 19.06 -3.81 -2.47
CA MET A 80 19.15 -3.55 -1.03
C MET A 80 20.26 -4.31 -0.31
N SER A 81 20.64 -5.48 -0.84
CA SER A 81 21.65 -6.34 -0.23
C SER A 81 22.59 -6.90 -1.31
N ASP A 82 23.89 -6.78 -1.07
CA ASP A 82 24.94 -7.35 -1.93
C ASP A 82 24.91 -8.89 -1.97
N THR A 83 24.20 -9.53 -1.04
CA THR A 83 23.99 -10.98 -1.02
C THR A 83 22.87 -11.44 -1.96
N SER A 84 22.09 -10.52 -2.53
CA SER A 84 21.07 -10.85 -3.52
C SER A 84 21.70 -11.43 -4.79
N ASP A 85 21.11 -12.49 -5.33
CA ASP A 85 21.59 -13.12 -6.56
C ASP A 85 20.92 -12.46 -7.77
N LEU A 86 21.69 -11.63 -8.48
CA LEU A 86 21.22 -10.94 -9.69
C LEU A 86 21.01 -11.88 -10.88
N SER A 87 21.71 -13.01 -10.94
CA SER A 87 21.58 -14.00 -12.02
C SER A 87 20.28 -14.78 -11.89
N SER A 88 19.98 -15.28 -10.69
CA SER A 88 18.70 -15.98 -10.43
C SER A 88 17.54 -15.05 -10.08
N ARG A 89 17.82 -13.75 -9.95
CA ARG A 89 16.92 -12.67 -9.50
C ARG A 89 16.28 -12.98 -8.16
N THR A 90 17.08 -13.46 -7.22
CA THR A 90 16.65 -13.84 -5.87
C THR A 90 17.04 -12.77 -4.86
N ILE A 91 16.04 -12.20 -4.18
CA ILE A 91 16.20 -11.19 -3.14
C ILE A 91 16.63 -11.89 -1.84
N GLU A 92 17.84 -11.61 -1.37
CA GLU A 92 18.37 -12.14 -0.11
C GLU A 92 18.61 -11.01 0.91
N ASP A 93 18.63 -11.37 2.18
CA ASP A 93 18.88 -10.56 3.36
C ASP A 93 18.13 -9.23 3.39
N THR A 94 16.88 -9.19 2.89
CA THR A 94 16.11 -7.94 2.79
C THR A 94 14.76 -8.05 3.48
N ILE A 95 14.36 -7.02 4.22
CA ILE A 95 12.99 -6.86 4.73
C ILE A 95 12.24 -5.93 3.77
N VAL A 96 11.26 -6.48 3.06
CA VAL A 96 10.42 -5.74 2.14
C VAL A 96 9.14 -5.33 2.86
N VAL A 97 8.90 -4.03 2.98
CA VAL A 97 7.70 -3.47 3.60
C VAL A 97 6.84 -2.84 2.53
N THR A 98 5.57 -3.24 2.43
CA THR A 98 4.68 -2.75 1.38
C THR A 98 3.41 -2.18 1.97
N HIS A 99 2.92 -1.05 1.47
CA HIS A 99 1.65 -0.46 1.88
C HIS A 99 0.64 -0.39 0.73
N SER A 100 -0.62 -0.76 1.01
CA SER A 100 -1.72 -0.66 0.05
C SER A 100 -1.35 -1.30 -1.30
N MET A 101 -1.52 -0.60 -2.43
CA MET A 101 -1.15 -1.10 -3.76
C MET A 101 0.32 -1.55 -3.87
N GLY A 102 1.24 -1.04 -3.04
CA GLY A 102 2.63 -1.51 -3.01
C GLY A 102 2.74 -3.02 -2.75
N GLY A 103 1.81 -3.59 -1.97
CA GLY A 103 1.79 -5.03 -1.74
C GLY A 103 1.27 -5.81 -2.94
N LEU A 104 0.33 -5.24 -3.71
CA LEU A 104 -0.09 -5.81 -5.00
C LEU A 104 1.05 -5.77 -6.02
N MET A 105 1.84 -4.69 -6.04
CA MET A 105 3.00 -4.57 -6.93
C MET A 105 4.03 -5.67 -6.66
N LEU A 106 4.40 -5.89 -5.39
CA LEU A 106 5.31 -6.97 -5.03
C LEU A 106 4.70 -8.36 -5.29
N ALA A 107 3.43 -8.55 -4.94
CA ALA A 107 2.72 -9.80 -5.22
C ALA A 107 2.74 -10.16 -6.70
N GLY A 108 2.42 -9.18 -7.56
CA GLY A 108 2.44 -9.34 -9.01
C GLY A 108 3.85 -9.65 -9.53
N ALA A 109 4.87 -8.96 -9.01
CA ALA A 109 6.26 -9.20 -9.40
C ALA A 109 6.73 -10.63 -9.04
N LEU A 110 6.37 -11.12 -7.85
CA LEU A 110 6.66 -12.50 -7.43
C LEU A 110 5.86 -13.53 -8.24
N ALA A 111 4.57 -13.29 -8.47
CA ALA A 111 3.70 -14.17 -9.24
C ALA A 111 4.16 -14.31 -10.70
N ASN A 112 4.59 -13.21 -11.30
CA ASN A 112 5.10 -13.15 -12.67
C ASN A 112 6.57 -13.55 -12.79
N LYS A 113 7.22 -13.93 -11.67
CA LYS A 113 8.63 -14.35 -11.61
C LYS A 113 9.62 -13.27 -12.06
N GLU A 114 9.25 -12.00 -11.94
CA GLU A 114 10.16 -10.87 -12.16
C GLU A 114 11.30 -10.87 -11.13
N CYS A 115 11.07 -11.45 -9.95
CA CYS A 115 12.09 -11.81 -8.97
C CYS A 115 11.54 -12.88 -8.04
N LYS A 116 12.40 -13.41 -7.17
CA LYS A 116 12.06 -14.39 -6.13
C LYS A 116 12.40 -13.81 -4.77
N LEU A 117 11.58 -14.10 -3.77
CA LEU A 117 11.90 -13.79 -2.38
C LEU A 117 12.67 -14.96 -1.78
N GLY A 118 13.95 -14.75 -1.47
CA GLY A 118 14.83 -15.70 -0.81
C GLY A 118 14.43 -15.99 0.63
N LYS A 119 14.93 -17.08 1.19
CA LYS A 119 14.56 -17.53 2.56
C LYS A 119 15.10 -16.63 3.66
N SER A 120 16.18 -15.89 3.37
CA SER A 120 16.77 -14.92 4.30
C SER A 120 16.02 -13.58 4.29
N SER A 121 15.12 -13.37 3.32
CA SER A 121 14.30 -12.18 3.17
C SER A 121 12.91 -12.36 3.77
N THR A 122 12.27 -11.26 4.16
CA THR A 122 10.91 -11.28 4.69
C THR A 122 10.06 -10.19 4.08
N TRP A 123 8.77 -10.46 3.92
CA TRP A 123 7.80 -9.48 3.45
C TRP A 123 6.82 -9.11 4.58
N VAL A 124 6.80 -7.82 4.94
CA VAL A 124 5.84 -7.21 5.86
C VAL A 124 4.79 -6.43 5.07
N ALA A 125 3.54 -6.90 5.12
CA ALA A 125 2.44 -6.33 4.37
C ALA A 125 1.56 -5.40 5.21
N LEU A 126 1.44 -4.14 4.80
CA LEU A 126 0.62 -3.12 5.45
C LEU A 126 -0.68 -2.92 4.66
N SER A 127 -1.67 -3.76 4.98
CA SER A 127 -3.02 -3.72 4.41
C SER A 127 -3.07 -3.66 2.87
N PRO A 128 -2.46 -4.57 2.12
CA PRO A 128 -2.60 -4.56 0.67
C PRO A 128 -3.99 -5.03 0.21
N PRO A 129 -4.59 -4.42 -0.83
CA PRO A 129 -5.91 -4.78 -1.32
C PRO A 129 -5.86 -6.03 -2.21
N MET A 130 -5.55 -7.19 -1.62
CA MET A 130 -5.34 -8.47 -2.33
C MET A 130 -6.58 -9.01 -3.09
N THR A 131 -7.74 -8.39 -2.92
CA THR A 131 -8.98 -8.66 -3.67
C THR A 131 -9.49 -7.42 -4.40
N GLY A 132 -8.68 -6.38 -4.54
CA GLY A 132 -9.10 -5.08 -5.02
C GLY A 132 -10.00 -4.32 -4.03
N SER A 133 -10.40 -3.14 -4.43
CA SER A 133 -10.90 -2.05 -3.59
C SER A 133 -12.30 -1.62 -4.00
N MET A 134 -13.28 -1.83 -3.12
CA MET A 134 -14.61 -1.24 -3.30
C MET A 134 -14.57 0.30 -3.38
N SER A 135 -13.54 0.93 -2.80
CA SER A 135 -13.36 2.38 -2.89
C SER A 135 -12.97 2.82 -4.31
N SER A 136 -12.24 1.98 -5.03
CA SER A 136 -11.89 2.23 -6.44
C SER A 136 -13.13 2.12 -7.32
N ASP A 137 -13.96 1.08 -7.13
CA ASP A 137 -15.26 0.95 -7.81
C ASP A 137 -16.17 2.14 -7.50
N TYR A 138 -16.31 2.53 -6.23
CA TYR A 138 -17.18 3.62 -5.82
C TYR A 138 -16.72 4.98 -6.36
N LEU A 139 -15.40 5.21 -6.46
CA LEU A 139 -14.86 6.39 -7.13
C LEU A 139 -15.11 6.34 -8.64
N MET A 140 -15.05 5.17 -9.27
CA MET A 140 -15.40 5.03 -10.69
C MET A 140 -16.88 5.29 -10.94
N ASP A 141 -17.78 4.78 -10.09
CA ASP A 141 -19.20 5.12 -10.13
C ASP A 141 -19.43 6.63 -9.99
N PHE A 142 -18.68 7.29 -9.09
CA PHE A 142 -18.76 8.75 -8.92
C PHE A 142 -18.33 9.47 -10.20
N CYS A 143 -17.20 9.08 -10.80
CA CYS A 143 -16.70 9.70 -12.03
C CYS A 143 -17.57 9.42 -13.24
N ASN A 144 -18.31 8.31 -13.26
CA ASN A 144 -19.29 7.97 -14.29
C ASN A 144 -20.68 8.61 -14.04
N GLY A 145 -20.84 9.37 -12.95
CA GLY A 145 -22.09 10.05 -12.61
C GLY A 145 -23.16 9.14 -12.01
N GLU A 146 -22.83 7.91 -11.64
CA GLU A 146 -23.78 6.92 -11.11
C GLU A 146 -24.05 7.10 -9.62
N VAL A 147 -23.09 7.62 -8.87
CA VAL A 147 -23.27 7.99 -7.46
C VAL A 147 -22.88 9.45 -7.26
N ARG A 148 -23.85 10.31 -6.95
CA ARG A 148 -23.58 11.73 -6.71
C ARG A 148 -24.47 12.30 -5.61
N ASN A 149 -23.84 12.78 -4.55
CA ASN A 149 -24.45 13.50 -3.45
C ASN A 149 -23.38 14.32 -2.71
N LEU A 150 -23.79 15.15 -1.75
CA LEU A 150 -22.88 15.99 -0.97
C LEU A 150 -21.71 15.22 -0.34
N MET A 151 -21.95 13.98 0.11
CA MET A 151 -20.93 13.16 0.77
C MET A 151 -19.93 12.58 -0.23
N THR A 152 -20.40 12.13 -1.39
CA THR A 152 -19.50 11.65 -2.46
C THR A 152 -18.73 12.79 -3.10
N ASP A 153 -19.34 13.96 -3.27
CA ASP A 153 -18.66 15.18 -3.70
C ASP A 153 -17.56 15.58 -2.70
N LEU A 154 -17.84 15.59 -1.39
CA LEU A 154 -16.83 15.89 -0.37
C LEU A 154 -15.66 14.89 -0.37
N LEU A 155 -15.92 13.63 -0.75
CA LEU A 155 -14.94 12.55 -0.72
C LEU A 155 -14.06 12.51 -1.99
N PHE A 156 -14.64 12.81 -3.15
CA PHE A 156 -14.08 12.50 -4.46
C PHE A 156 -13.98 13.67 -5.45
N ASN A 157 -14.49 14.86 -5.10
CA ASN A 157 -14.35 16.02 -5.99
C ASN A 157 -12.87 16.27 -6.33
N GLY A 158 -12.58 16.50 -7.61
CA GLY A 158 -11.23 16.66 -8.15
C GLY A 158 -10.45 15.35 -8.39
N ARG A 159 -11.07 14.17 -8.26
CA ARG A 159 -10.42 12.87 -8.52
C ARG A 159 -10.82 12.18 -9.82
N CYS A 160 -11.52 12.90 -10.69
CA CYS A 160 -11.92 12.42 -11.99
C CYS A 160 -11.09 13.12 -13.08
N PRO A 161 -10.67 12.41 -14.14
CA PRO A 161 -10.81 10.96 -14.33
C PRO A 161 -9.94 10.17 -13.32
N THR A 162 -10.33 8.92 -13.05
CA THR A 162 -9.56 8.07 -12.14
C THR A 162 -8.21 7.69 -12.75
N SER A 163 -7.16 7.64 -11.93
CA SER A 163 -5.83 7.24 -12.38
C SER A 163 -5.81 5.78 -12.86
N LYS A 164 -4.86 5.42 -13.75
CA LYS A 164 -4.69 4.04 -14.23
C LYS A 164 -4.40 3.08 -13.08
N ALA A 165 -3.64 3.55 -12.09
CA ALA A 165 -3.34 2.78 -10.90
C ALA A 165 -4.60 2.51 -10.06
N THR A 166 -5.47 3.51 -9.87
CA THR A 166 -6.75 3.33 -9.16
C THR A 166 -7.68 2.37 -9.90
N GLN A 167 -7.83 2.53 -11.21
CA GLN A 167 -8.61 1.59 -12.05
C GLN A 167 -8.05 0.17 -11.97
N SER A 168 -6.74 0.02 -11.75
CA SER A 168 -6.13 -1.29 -11.60
C SER A 168 -6.45 -1.98 -10.27
N CYS A 169 -6.94 -1.23 -9.28
CA CYS A 169 -7.26 -1.71 -7.94
C CYS A 169 -8.75 -1.97 -7.74
N VAL A 170 -9.59 -1.97 -8.78
CA VAL A 170 -11.02 -2.33 -8.67
C VAL A 170 -11.22 -3.73 -8.07
N TYR A 171 -12.34 -3.90 -7.40
CA TYR A 171 -12.66 -5.09 -6.62
C TYR A 171 -12.89 -6.30 -7.52
N LYS A 172 -12.28 -7.42 -7.12
CA LYS A 172 -12.28 -8.67 -7.88
C LYS A 172 -13.72 -9.16 -8.11
N LYS A 173 -14.04 -9.59 -9.33
CA LYS A 173 -15.38 -10.06 -9.78
C LYS A 173 -16.50 -9.02 -9.73
N GLU A 174 -16.20 -7.75 -9.49
CA GLU A 174 -17.21 -6.68 -9.51
C GLU A 174 -17.22 -5.98 -10.87
N LYS A 175 -18.14 -5.02 -11.00
CA LYS A 175 -18.50 -4.31 -12.24
C LYS A 175 -17.33 -3.85 -13.10
N TYR A 176 -16.25 -3.35 -12.49
CA TYR A 176 -15.12 -2.77 -13.22
C TYR A 176 -13.92 -3.73 -13.38
N SER A 177 -13.98 -4.93 -12.80
CA SER A 177 -12.93 -5.94 -12.97
C SER A 177 -13.15 -6.76 -14.24
N ASP A 178 -12.07 -7.35 -14.74
CA ASP A 178 -12.09 -8.28 -15.88
C ASP A 178 -11.40 -9.61 -15.51
N GLU A 179 -11.53 -10.63 -16.36
CA GLU A 179 -10.97 -11.97 -16.11
C GLU A 179 -9.43 -11.92 -15.95
N LYS A 180 -8.76 -11.03 -16.67
CA LYS A 180 -7.30 -10.86 -16.60
C LYS A 180 -6.89 -10.31 -15.25
N ARG A 181 -7.61 -9.32 -14.73
CA ARG A 181 -7.43 -8.71 -13.40
C ARG A 181 -7.72 -9.73 -12.31
N ASP A 182 -8.80 -10.48 -12.44
CA ASP A 182 -9.19 -11.51 -11.49
C ASP A 182 -8.12 -12.62 -11.40
N THR A 183 -7.60 -13.06 -12.56
CA THR A 183 -6.49 -14.02 -12.64
C THR A 183 -5.23 -13.45 -11.98
N ALA A 184 -4.90 -12.18 -12.23
CA ALA A 184 -3.76 -11.52 -11.60
C ALA A 184 -3.92 -11.46 -10.08
N TYR A 185 -5.12 -11.16 -9.57
CA TYR A 185 -5.39 -11.20 -8.13
C TYR A 185 -5.20 -12.60 -7.57
N ASP A 186 -5.66 -13.66 -8.24
CA ASP A 186 -5.47 -15.03 -7.76
C ASP A 186 -3.99 -15.39 -7.65
N ALA A 187 -3.19 -15.10 -8.69
CA ALA A 187 -1.76 -15.33 -8.68
C ALA A 187 -1.05 -14.48 -7.60
N GLY A 188 -1.43 -13.21 -7.46
CA GLY A 188 -0.92 -12.33 -6.42
C GLY A 188 -1.26 -12.80 -5.01
N GLN A 189 -2.47 -13.33 -4.79
CA GLN A 189 -2.86 -13.91 -3.51
C GLN A 189 -2.09 -15.19 -3.18
N GLU A 190 -1.77 -16.01 -4.17
CA GLU A 190 -0.90 -17.17 -3.97
C GLU A 190 0.49 -16.74 -3.51
N ALA A 191 1.10 -15.76 -4.20
CA ALA A 191 2.37 -15.19 -3.80
C ALA A 191 2.31 -14.57 -2.39
N TYR A 192 1.25 -13.82 -2.08
CA TYR A 192 1.00 -13.23 -0.78
C TYR A 192 0.95 -14.29 0.33
N ARG A 193 0.10 -15.32 0.18
CA ARG A 193 -0.04 -16.39 1.19
C ARG A 193 1.26 -17.16 1.40
N LYS A 194 2.06 -17.30 0.35
CA LYS A 194 3.33 -18.04 0.39
C LYS A 194 4.47 -17.26 1.03
N HIS A 195 4.54 -15.95 0.82
CA HIS A 195 5.75 -15.17 1.11
C HIS A 195 5.59 -14.12 2.21
N VAL A 196 4.36 -13.75 2.59
CA VAL A 196 4.16 -12.78 3.67
C VAL A 196 4.56 -13.38 5.00
N PHE A 197 5.50 -12.71 5.66
CA PHE A 197 5.96 -13.07 6.99
C PHE A 197 5.05 -12.48 8.07
N ALA A 198 4.65 -11.22 7.90
CA ALA A 198 3.76 -10.52 8.82
C ALA A 198 2.83 -9.58 8.06
N ALA A 199 1.58 -9.49 8.51
CA ALA A 199 0.58 -8.60 7.94
C ALA A 199 -0.01 -7.69 9.02
N MET A 200 0.00 -6.39 8.77
CA MET A 200 -0.69 -5.40 9.58
C MET A 200 -2.04 -5.06 8.95
N CYS A 201 -3.10 -5.32 9.71
CA CYS A 201 -4.49 -5.09 9.34
C CYS A 201 -5.18 -4.28 10.44
N SER A 202 -6.04 -3.33 10.08
CA SER A 202 -6.86 -2.57 11.04
C SER A 202 -8.33 -2.97 10.97
N SER A 203 -8.94 -3.18 12.14
CA SER A 203 -10.38 -3.41 12.30
C SER A 203 -11.18 -2.12 12.59
N SER A 204 -10.53 -0.95 12.70
CA SER A 204 -11.15 0.34 13.05
C SER A 204 -10.83 1.46 12.06
N TYR A 205 -11.78 2.39 11.87
CA TYR A 205 -11.60 3.67 11.17
C TYR A 205 -11.10 4.80 12.10
N VAL A 206 -11.05 4.53 13.41
CA VAL A 206 -10.41 5.38 14.43
C VAL A 206 -8.97 4.88 14.57
N GLY A 207 -8.02 5.62 14.02
CA GLY A 207 -6.59 5.36 14.14
C GLY A 207 -5.87 6.53 14.81
N ASN A 208 -4.60 6.74 14.46
CA ASN A 208 -3.86 7.92 14.91
C ASN A 208 -4.63 9.20 14.55
N ILE A 209 -4.69 10.15 15.50
CA ILE A 209 -5.38 11.43 15.32
C ILE A 209 -4.78 12.14 14.11
N SER A 210 -5.65 12.50 13.16
CA SER A 210 -5.26 13.13 11.90
C SER A 210 -6.40 13.98 11.35
N LYS A 211 -6.07 15.07 10.63
CA LYS A 211 -7.05 15.89 9.88
C LYS A 211 -7.90 15.10 8.88
N TYR A 212 -7.45 13.90 8.50
CA TYR A 212 -8.14 13.02 7.57
C TYR A 212 -9.05 11.99 8.24
N GLN A 213 -9.00 11.87 9.57
CA GLN A 213 -9.80 10.90 10.32
C GLN A 213 -11.29 11.03 10.00
N ALA A 214 -11.82 12.25 9.90
CA ALA A 214 -13.21 12.49 9.53
C ALA A 214 -13.55 11.96 8.13
N LYS A 215 -12.68 12.17 7.13
CA LYS A 215 -12.85 11.64 5.78
C LYS A 215 -12.79 10.11 5.75
N TYR A 216 -11.92 9.49 6.55
CA TYR A 216 -11.81 8.03 6.64
C TYR A 216 -13.01 7.40 7.34
N MET A 217 -13.52 8.03 8.40
CA MET A 217 -14.77 7.63 9.04
C MET A 217 -15.95 7.75 8.08
N MET A 218 -15.97 8.80 7.25
CA MET A 218 -17.00 9.02 6.25
C MET A 218 -16.95 7.94 5.15
N GLY A 219 -15.79 7.73 4.53
CA GLY A 219 -15.60 6.70 3.50
C GLY A 219 -16.00 5.31 4.01
N GLY A 220 -15.55 4.95 5.22
CA GLY A 220 -15.91 3.66 5.84
C GLY A 220 -17.39 3.51 6.21
N ARG A 221 -18.20 4.57 6.16
CA ARG A 221 -19.66 4.53 6.38
C ARG A 221 -20.46 4.47 5.07
N ILE A 222 -20.00 5.18 4.03
CA ILE A 222 -20.78 5.36 2.80
C ILE A 222 -20.39 4.41 1.67
N ILE A 223 -19.16 3.89 1.68
CA ILE A 223 -18.69 2.97 0.65
C ILE A 223 -19.27 1.59 0.92
N PRO A 224 -19.95 0.98 -0.06
CA PRO A 224 -20.49 -0.36 0.10
C PRO A 224 -19.39 -1.35 0.50
N THR A 225 -19.63 -2.10 1.56
CA THR A 225 -18.81 -3.27 1.91
C THR A 225 -19.49 -4.52 1.36
N SER A 226 -18.73 -5.45 0.80
CA SER A 226 -19.23 -6.68 0.18
C SER A 226 -19.94 -7.67 1.13
N ARG A 227 -20.14 -7.33 2.42
CA ARG A 227 -20.96 -8.11 3.39
C ARG A 227 -21.68 -7.24 4.42
N PRO A 228 -22.88 -7.67 4.91
CA PRO A 228 -23.48 -7.14 6.13
C PRO A 228 -22.56 -7.38 7.34
N ARG A 229 -22.76 -6.59 8.39
CA ARG A 229 -21.99 -6.56 9.64
C ARG A 229 -22.16 -7.84 10.47
N THR A 230 -21.71 -8.98 9.98
CA THR A 230 -21.64 -10.24 10.74
C THR A 230 -20.35 -10.98 10.39
N THR A 231 -19.55 -11.25 11.41
CA THR A 231 -18.25 -11.97 11.39
C THR A 231 -17.05 -11.16 10.86
N GLY A 232 -16.15 -10.83 11.78
CA GLY A 232 -15.00 -9.94 11.57
C GLY A 232 -13.86 -10.51 10.74
N SER A 233 -14.08 -10.78 9.46
CA SER A 233 -13.03 -11.32 8.58
C SER A 233 -13.03 -10.70 7.18
N SER A 234 -11.83 -10.22 6.80
CA SER A 234 -11.28 -9.92 5.47
C SER A 234 -11.86 -8.79 4.58
N SER A 235 -13.17 -8.59 4.41
CA SER A 235 -13.66 -7.53 3.50
C SER A 235 -13.58 -6.11 4.09
N PHE A 236 -13.60 -5.99 5.42
CA PHE A 236 -13.44 -4.72 6.14
C PHE A 236 -12.02 -4.13 6.05
N THR A 237 -11.02 -4.96 5.76
CA THR A 237 -9.61 -4.59 5.76
C THR A 237 -9.22 -3.86 4.48
N VAL A 238 -9.87 -4.22 3.37
CA VAL A 238 -9.44 -3.79 2.04
C VAL A 238 -9.90 -2.37 1.71
N ALA A 239 -11.19 -2.04 1.92
CA ALA A 239 -11.69 -0.67 1.72
C ALA A 239 -11.00 0.39 2.62
N ARG A 240 -10.38 -0.04 3.74
CA ARG A 240 -9.66 0.84 4.68
C ARG A 240 -8.22 1.13 4.28
N ALA A 241 -7.60 0.24 3.51
CA ALA A 241 -6.26 0.44 2.96
C ALA A 241 -6.23 1.57 1.92
N ASP A 242 -7.27 1.61 1.07
CA ASP A 242 -7.35 2.58 -0.03
C ASP A 242 -7.49 4.01 0.47
N PHE A 243 -8.13 4.23 1.62
CA PHE A 243 -8.32 5.56 2.16
C PHE A 243 -7.05 6.14 2.80
N ARG A 244 -6.20 5.33 3.43
CA ARG A 244 -4.90 5.84 3.95
C ARG A 244 -4.02 6.45 2.87
N GLN A 245 -4.25 6.04 1.62
CA GLN A 245 -3.45 6.42 0.48
C GLN A 245 -3.84 7.76 -0.15
N ILE A 246 -5.06 8.19 0.09
CA ILE A 246 -5.65 9.34 -0.58
C ILE A 246 -5.17 10.68 -0.02
N SER A 247 -4.55 10.72 1.16
CA SER A 247 -4.07 11.99 1.68
C SER A 247 -2.93 11.83 2.66
N LEU A 248 -1.75 11.73 2.09
CA LEU A 248 -0.70 12.57 2.57
C LEU A 248 -0.63 13.67 1.53
N ASP A 249 -1.03 14.89 1.85
CA ASP A 249 -0.60 16.12 1.15
C ASP A 249 -0.40 17.23 2.20
N GLU A 250 0.78 17.82 2.23
CA GLU A 250 1.21 18.79 3.25
C GLU A 250 1.10 20.23 2.75
N ARG A 251 0.37 21.06 3.50
CA ARG A 251 0.85 22.35 4.05
C ARG A 251 -0.30 23.13 4.65
N THR A 252 -0.15 23.55 5.90
CA THR A 252 -0.34 24.93 6.35
C THR A 252 0.08 24.95 7.82
N GLY A 253 1.17 25.65 8.10
CA GLY A 253 1.57 25.95 9.46
C GLY A 253 0.47 26.76 10.12
N ILE A 254 0.04 26.34 11.30
CA ILE A 254 -0.55 27.21 12.31
C ILE A 254 0.10 26.81 13.63
N ASN A 255 1.02 27.67 14.08
CA ASN A 255 1.33 27.83 15.50
C ASN A 255 0.04 28.11 16.26
N SER A 256 -0.26 27.31 17.28
CA SER A 256 -0.91 27.78 18.51
C SER A 256 -0.67 26.69 19.57
N THR A 257 0.25 26.84 20.53
CA THR A 257 0.09 27.55 21.81
C THR A 257 -1.33 27.49 22.38
N SER A 258 -1.51 26.59 23.36
CA SER A 258 -2.14 26.78 24.68
C SER A 258 -2.62 25.41 25.15
N ALA A 259 -2.00 24.77 26.16
CA ALA A 259 -2.13 25.11 27.57
C ALA A 259 -3.60 25.21 27.99
N SER A 260 -4.15 24.08 28.45
CA SER A 260 -4.84 23.87 29.74
C SER A 260 -5.61 22.56 29.72
#